data_AF-A0A2K8XNI2-F1
#
_entry.id   AF-A0A2K8XNI2-F1
#
_cell.length_a   1.000
_cell.length_b   1.000
_cell.length_c   1.000
_cell.angle_alpha   90.00
_cell.angle_beta   90.00
_cell.angle_gamma   90.00
#
_symmetry.space_group_name_H-M   'P 1'
#
loop_
_entity.id
_entity.type
_entity.pdbx_description
1 polymer ?
#
loop_
_entity_poly.entity_id
_entity_poly.type
_entity_poly.pdbx_seq_one_letter_code
_entity_poly.pdbx_strand_id
1 'polypeptide(L)'
;MIDLLKYYIVKKDKFIETIKNSDKVDLRTTVNTETAVISDKQTAYYNESIFINITNNRASLKGSIHKYYNIIKKLGNQNYNDFSYRDFKLALYHLQNSFDIEYCETDVTNLEFGLNIEIEEDPQELIDNHILMYDYKLPNRNDKFRGKGDYIEYKTTDYSLKIYNKSKQNSIKDRNLLRIELKIIGSRYLKKHFKIYNLNDLDRNRFQLLFNKLLEHFDKLLIVDRLCLKNTDRMDEMILYQNGINPNYWKRINKNKKTKFKFKNDFENFLKSNSLLKKKMQLKYLLTEKYKELMNSDIEILKDVA
;
A
#
# COMPACT_ATOMS: atom_id res chain seq x y z
N MET A 1 4.83 -5.91 -0.52
CA MET A 1 5.62 -6.26 0.69
C MET A 1 5.30 -5.26 1.78
N ILE A 2 5.72 -5.41 3.03
CA ILE A 2 5.20 -4.52 4.09
C ILE A 2 6.09 -3.27 4.18
N ASP A 3 5.54 -2.09 3.92
CA ASP A 3 6.27 -0.82 4.01
C ASP A 3 6.01 -0.13 5.34
N LEU A 4 4.77 0.29 5.60
CA LEU A 4 4.41 0.85 6.90
C LEU A 4 3.92 -0.25 7.84
N LEU A 5 4.34 -0.19 9.10
CA LEU A 5 3.81 -1.03 10.17
C LEU A 5 3.48 -0.16 11.39
N LYS A 6 2.38 -0.50 12.09
CA LYS A 6 2.05 0.07 13.40
C LYS A 6 1.63 -1.03 14.37
N TYR A 7 2.20 -1.03 15.56
CA TYR A 7 1.87 -1.96 16.63
C TYR A 7 1.94 -1.31 18.01
N TYR A 8 1.27 -1.92 18.98
CA TYR A 8 1.31 -1.50 20.39
C TYR A 8 2.28 -2.39 21.18
N ILE A 9 3.07 -1.75 22.03
CA ILE A 9 3.98 -2.44 22.94
C ILE A 9 3.21 -2.97 24.14
N VAL A 10 3.36 -4.27 24.42
CA VAL A 10 2.71 -4.94 25.57
C VAL A 10 3.38 -4.56 26.88
N LYS A 11 4.69 -4.81 26.99
CA LYS A 11 5.49 -4.50 28.19
C LYS A 11 5.95 -3.05 28.17
N LYS A 12 4.99 -2.12 28.27
CA LYS A 12 5.21 -0.67 28.17
C LYS A 12 6.31 -0.17 29.10
N ASP A 13 6.31 -0.58 30.36
CA ASP A 13 7.23 -0.03 31.37
C ASP A 13 8.67 -0.47 31.10
N LYS A 14 8.87 -1.75 30.78
CA LYS A 14 10.17 -2.28 30.33
C LYS A 14 10.67 -1.56 29.07
N PHE A 15 9.79 -1.33 28.10
CA PHE A 15 10.14 -0.59 26.88
C PHE A 15 10.54 0.87 27.15
N ILE A 16 9.84 1.55 28.07
CA ILE A 16 10.19 2.91 28.50
C ILE A 16 11.57 2.93 29.17
N GLU A 17 11.85 1.95 30.03
CA GLU A 17 13.15 1.81 30.69
C GLU A 17 14.27 1.61 29.67
N THR A 18 14.09 0.69 28.70
CA THR A 18 15.04 0.45 27.61
C THR A 18 15.33 1.72 26.80
N ILE A 19 14.29 2.54 26.52
CA ILE A 19 14.46 3.79 25.79
C ILE A 19 15.20 4.84 26.61
N LYS A 20 14.82 5.02 27.88
CA LYS A 20 15.44 6.04 28.76
C LYS A 20 16.91 5.74 29.04
N ASN A 21 17.28 4.47 29.07
CA ASN A 21 18.66 4.01 29.28
C ASN A 21 19.48 3.96 27.98
N SER A 22 18.94 4.44 26.86
CA SER A 22 19.55 4.35 25.54
C SER A 22 19.73 5.72 24.92
N ASP A 23 20.95 6.04 24.49
CA ASP A 23 21.26 7.28 23.76
C ASP A 23 20.71 7.28 22.33
N LYS A 24 20.01 6.22 21.90
CA LYS A 24 19.52 6.05 20.53
C LYS A 24 18.21 6.80 20.26
N VAL A 25 17.52 7.28 21.30
CA VAL A 25 16.18 7.85 21.16
C VAL A 25 16.04 9.11 22.01
N ASP A 26 15.79 10.23 21.33
CA ASP A 26 15.48 11.51 21.97
C ASP A 26 13.97 11.63 22.25
N LEU A 27 13.55 11.31 23.49
CA LEU A 27 12.16 11.42 23.93
C LEU A 27 11.79 12.88 24.19
N ARG A 28 10.79 13.38 23.46
CA ARG A 28 10.29 14.75 23.57
C ARG A 28 8.88 14.79 24.14
N THR A 29 8.61 15.78 24.99
CA THR A 29 7.27 16.13 25.47
C THR A 29 6.98 17.61 25.20
N THR A 30 5.71 18.01 25.24
CA THR A 30 5.29 19.40 25.11
C THR A 30 4.89 19.96 26.47
N VAL A 31 5.28 21.20 26.74
CA VAL A 31 4.93 21.93 27.97
C VAL A 31 4.14 23.18 27.59
N ASN A 32 3.04 23.44 28.30
CA ASN A 32 2.33 24.70 28.17
C ASN A 32 3.17 25.81 28.84
N THR A 33 3.52 26.85 28.08
CA THR A 33 4.42 27.92 28.54
C THR A 33 3.80 28.86 29.57
N GLU A 34 2.48 28.92 29.68
CA GLU A 34 1.77 29.76 30.64
C GLU A 34 1.47 29.01 31.94
N THR A 35 1.02 27.75 31.83
CA THR A 35 0.56 26.96 32.98
C THR A 35 1.61 25.98 33.51
N ALA A 36 2.73 25.81 32.81
CA ALA A 36 3.75 24.78 33.05
C ALA A 36 3.22 23.34 33.05
N VAL A 37 2.00 23.11 32.56
CA VAL A 37 1.42 21.77 32.46
C VAL A 37 2.16 20.97 31.39
N ILE A 38 2.71 19.84 31.80
CA ILE A 38 3.42 18.90 30.93
C ILE A 38 2.41 17.94 30.30
N SER A 39 2.52 17.72 28.99
CA SER A 39 1.70 16.70 28.32
C SER A 39 2.10 15.30 28.78
N ASP A 40 1.09 14.45 28.95
CA ASP A 40 1.25 13.01 29.19
C ASP A 40 1.77 12.23 27.97
N LYS A 41 1.89 12.92 26.82
CA LYS A 41 2.33 12.35 25.56
C LYS A 41 3.81 12.63 25.33
N GLN A 42 4.59 11.56 25.20
CA GLN A 42 5.98 11.61 24.77
C GLN A 42 6.13 11.02 23.37
N THR A 43 6.99 11.61 22.56
CA THR A 43 7.23 11.18 21.18
C THR A 43 8.70 11.21 20.84
N ALA A 44 9.11 10.32 19.94
CA ALA A 44 10.45 10.31 19.39
C ALA A 44 10.46 9.73 17.98
N TYR A 45 11.59 9.91 17.28
CA TYR A 45 11.91 9.19 16.06
C TYR A 45 13.16 8.36 16.29
N TYR A 46 13.06 7.07 16.01
CA TYR A 46 14.18 6.16 15.96
C TYR A 46 14.61 5.94 14.51
N ASN A 47 15.90 6.17 14.23
CA ASN A 47 16.49 6.12 12.88
C ASN A 47 15.63 6.85 11.82
N GLU A 48 15.08 8.03 12.17
CA GLU A 48 14.25 8.91 11.32
C GLU A 48 12.96 8.32 10.72
N SER A 49 12.78 6.99 10.72
CA SER A 49 11.70 6.30 10.02
C SER A 49 10.67 5.66 10.94
N ILE A 50 11.05 5.37 12.19
CA ILE A 50 10.19 4.74 13.20
C ILE A 50 9.77 5.78 14.23
N PHE A 51 8.51 6.18 14.17
CA PHE A 51 7.89 7.06 15.16
C PHE A 51 7.49 6.26 16.41
N ILE A 52 7.95 6.71 17.56
CA ILE A 52 7.61 6.21 18.88
C ILE A 52 6.63 7.17 19.51
N ASN A 53 5.52 6.64 20.03
CA ASN A 53 4.52 7.43 20.75
C ASN A 53 4.14 6.71 22.05
N ILE A 54 4.31 7.42 23.15
CA ILE A 54 4.08 6.96 24.50
C ILE A 54 3.05 7.88 25.14
N THR A 55 2.04 7.31 25.75
CA THR A 55 1.09 8.01 26.63
C THR A 55 0.99 7.26 27.95
N ASN A 56 0.27 7.82 28.92
CA ASN A 56 0.01 7.13 30.20
C ASN A 56 -0.49 5.69 30.02
N ASN A 57 -1.31 5.45 28.99
CA ASN A 57 -2.01 4.18 28.81
C ASN A 57 -1.35 3.24 27.81
N ARG A 58 -0.46 3.72 26.92
CA ARG A 58 0.06 2.88 25.82
C ARG A 58 1.39 3.39 25.27
N ALA A 59 2.21 2.47 24.77
CA ALA A 59 3.31 2.79 23.87
C ALA A 59 3.08 2.13 22.50
N SER A 60 3.48 2.82 21.43
CA SER A 60 3.34 2.33 20.07
C SER A 60 4.51 2.72 19.20
N LEU A 61 4.85 1.84 18.26
CA LEU A 61 5.77 2.13 17.18
C LEU A 61 4.98 2.20 15.88
N LYS A 62 5.34 3.15 15.03
CA LYS A 62 4.76 3.33 13.71
C LYS A 62 5.83 3.82 12.76
N GLY A 63 6.03 3.16 11.64
CA GLY A 63 7.01 3.67 10.69
C GLY A 63 7.10 2.86 9.41
N SER A 64 7.89 3.38 8.47
CA SER A 64 8.27 2.63 7.28
C SER A 64 9.43 1.69 7.62
N ILE A 65 9.13 0.39 7.70
CA ILE A 65 10.14 -0.65 7.97
C ILE A 65 11.10 -0.81 6.78
N HIS A 66 10.64 -0.45 5.57
CA HIS A 66 11.49 -0.40 4.39
C HIS A 66 12.51 0.76 4.48
N LYS A 67 12.08 1.98 4.80
CA LYS A 67 13.01 3.09 5.06
C LYS A 67 13.98 2.76 6.18
N TYR A 68 13.48 2.15 7.26
CA TYR A 68 14.31 1.67 8.35
C TYR A 68 15.41 0.73 7.87
N TYR A 69 15.07 -0.28 7.06
CA TYR A 69 16.02 -1.19 6.45
C TYR A 69 17.09 -0.47 5.63
N ASN A 70 16.66 0.44 4.75
CA ASN A 70 17.58 1.18 3.89
C ASN A 70 18.52 2.07 4.71
N ILE A 71 18.06 2.66 5.82
CA ILE A 71 18.91 3.45 6.72
C ILE A 71 19.97 2.56 7.39
N ILE A 72 19.59 1.42 7.97
CA ILE A 72 20.56 0.51 8.63
C ILE A 72 21.54 -0.12 7.64
N LYS A 73 21.15 -0.25 6.36
CA LYS A 73 22.01 -0.73 5.27
C LYS A 73 22.77 0.38 4.55
N LYS A 74 22.66 1.65 4.99
CA LYS A 74 23.29 2.82 4.35
C LYS A 74 22.90 3.02 2.88
N LEU A 75 21.66 2.64 2.53
CA LEU A 75 21.02 2.83 1.21
C LEU A 75 20.14 4.10 1.16
N GLY A 76 20.22 4.94 2.19
CA GLY A 76 19.51 6.23 2.31
C GLY A 76 18.10 6.12 2.91
N ASN A 77 17.50 7.28 3.22
CA ASN A 77 16.15 7.40 3.77
C ASN A 77 15.09 7.36 2.66
N GLN A 78 14.93 6.20 2.01
CA GLN A 78 14.04 6.01 0.87
C GLN A 78 13.30 4.66 0.90
N ASN A 79 12.27 4.48 0.07
CA ASN A 79 11.49 3.23 -0.06
C ASN A 79 11.03 2.93 -1.50
N TYR A 80 11.82 3.35 -2.49
CA TYR A 80 11.54 3.11 -3.91
C TYR A 80 12.30 1.91 -4.47
N ASN A 81 13.40 1.47 -3.84
CA ASN A 81 14.10 0.24 -4.21
C ASN A 81 13.30 -1.01 -3.83
N ASP A 82 13.91 -2.16 -4.09
CA ASP A 82 13.35 -3.45 -3.75
C ASP A 82 13.53 -3.78 -2.28
N PHE A 83 12.50 -4.41 -1.72
CA PHE A 83 12.42 -4.76 -0.30
C PHE A 83 11.77 -6.11 -0.15
N SER A 84 12.62 -7.14 -0.14
CA SER A 84 12.23 -8.54 -0.12
C SER A 84 11.63 -8.99 1.21
N TYR A 85 11.17 -10.24 1.25
CA TYR A 85 10.67 -10.85 2.48
C TYR A 85 11.78 -10.98 3.52
N ARG A 86 13.00 -11.36 3.09
CA ARG A 86 14.17 -11.38 3.96
C ARG A 86 14.56 -10.01 4.45
N ASP A 87 14.57 -9.00 3.60
CA ASP A 87 14.86 -7.63 4.02
C ASP A 87 13.87 -7.18 5.10
N PHE A 88 12.59 -7.50 4.92
CA PHE A 88 11.55 -7.29 5.92
C PHE A 88 11.84 -8.03 7.23
N LYS A 89 12.16 -9.32 7.19
CA LYS A 89 12.45 -10.10 8.40
C LYS A 89 13.71 -9.61 9.12
N LEU A 90 14.76 -9.24 8.39
CA LEU A 90 15.98 -8.65 8.95
C LEU A 90 15.70 -7.30 9.62
N ALA A 91 14.95 -6.43 8.95
CA ALA A 91 14.56 -5.13 9.47
C ALA A 91 13.71 -5.28 10.75
N LEU A 92 12.73 -6.19 10.73
CA LEU A 92 11.86 -6.44 11.86
C LEU A 92 12.63 -7.02 13.06
N TYR A 93 13.53 -7.97 12.80
CA TYR A 93 14.39 -8.55 13.82
C TYR A 93 15.32 -7.53 14.46
N HIS A 94 15.99 -6.71 13.65
CA HIS A 94 16.85 -5.66 14.16
C HIS A 94 16.07 -4.62 14.98
N LEU A 95 14.87 -4.22 14.53
CA LEU A 95 14.02 -3.27 15.24
C LEU A 95 13.58 -3.81 16.61
N GLN A 96 13.25 -5.08 16.70
CA GLN A 96 12.80 -5.69 17.95
C GLN A 96 13.93 -5.86 18.97
N ASN A 97 15.10 -6.31 18.52
CA ASN A 97 16.27 -6.41 19.39
C ASN A 97 16.75 -5.04 19.89
N SER A 98 16.52 -3.97 19.11
CA SER A 98 16.88 -2.61 19.52
C SER A 98 16.10 -2.11 20.73
N PHE A 99 14.95 -2.72 21.03
CA PHE A 99 14.01 -2.29 22.08
C PHE A 99 13.55 -3.42 23.00
N ASP A 100 14.11 -4.62 22.86
CA ASP A 100 13.70 -5.83 23.57
C ASP A 100 12.19 -6.12 23.48
N ILE A 101 11.65 -6.06 22.26
CA ILE A 101 10.22 -6.22 21.97
C ILE A 101 9.87 -7.69 21.70
N GLU A 102 8.89 -8.22 22.45
CA GLU A 102 8.40 -9.60 22.30
C GLU A 102 7.45 -9.77 21.09
N TYR A 103 7.78 -10.70 20.20
CA TYR A 103 7.08 -10.96 18.93
C TYR A 103 5.63 -11.42 19.10
N CYS A 104 5.41 -12.38 19.99
CA CYS A 104 4.16 -13.13 20.08
C CYS A 104 3.04 -12.34 20.77
N GLU A 105 3.39 -11.30 21.52
CA GLU A 105 2.44 -10.51 22.29
C GLU A 105 2.13 -9.16 21.62
N THR A 106 3.03 -8.68 20.75
CA THR A 106 2.95 -7.32 20.17
C THR A 106 1.90 -7.22 19.06
N ASP A 107 0.74 -6.64 19.40
CA ASP A 107 -0.42 -6.49 18.52
C ASP A 107 -0.18 -5.55 17.32
N VAL A 108 -0.38 -6.07 16.11
CA VAL A 108 -0.36 -5.28 14.87
C VAL A 108 -1.72 -4.63 14.63
N THR A 109 -1.70 -3.33 14.36
CA THR A 109 -2.92 -2.52 14.22
C THR A 109 -3.12 -1.96 12.83
N ASN A 110 -2.03 -1.61 12.16
CA ASN A 110 -2.05 -1.07 10.82
C ASN A 110 -0.83 -1.60 10.06
N LEU A 111 -1.01 -1.87 8.77
CA LEU A 111 0.12 -2.10 7.87
C LEU A 111 -0.19 -1.57 6.47
N GLU A 112 0.85 -1.24 5.72
CA GLU A 112 0.77 -0.94 4.29
C GLU A 112 1.50 -2.03 3.52
N PHE A 113 0.76 -2.76 2.68
CA PHE A 113 1.34 -3.74 1.77
C PHE A 113 1.30 -3.20 0.35
N GLY A 114 2.46 -2.99 -0.27
CA GLY A 114 2.52 -2.47 -1.64
C GLY A 114 3.74 -2.95 -2.40
N LEU A 115 3.68 -2.79 -3.73
CA LEU A 115 4.74 -3.15 -4.66
C LEU A 115 5.06 -1.95 -5.55
N ASN A 116 6.34 -1.76 -5.83
CA ASN A 116 6.82 -0.84 -6.85
C ASN A 116 7.03 -1.67 -8.11
N ILE A 117 6.33 -1.37 -9.19
CA ILE A 117 6.52 -2.01 -10.49
C ILE A 117 7.07 -0.99 -11.47
N GLU A 118 8.00 -1.43 -12.31
CA GLU A 118 8.52 -0.65 -13.41
C GLU A 118 7.63 -0.89 -14.64
N ILE A 119 7.20 0.20 -15.27
CA ILE A 119 6.31 0.16 -16.44
C ILE A 119 6.97 0.93 -17.60
N GLU A 120 6.58 0.63 -18.83
CA GLU A 120 7.19 1.27 -20.01
C GLU A 120 6.74 2.74 -20.15
N GLU A 121 5.46 3.01 -19.94
CA GLU A 121 4.88 4.36 -20.04
C GLU A 121 5.09 5.20 -18.77
N ASP A 122 4.92 6.51 -18.88
CA ASP A 122 4.92 7.39 -17.70
C ASP A 122 3.76 6.98 -16.77
N PRO A 123 4.04 6.68 -15.47
CA PRO A 123 2.97 6.40 -14.50
C PRO A 123 1.91 7.50 -14.44
N GLN A 124 2.28 8.74 -14.78
CA GLN A 124 1.32 9.82 -14.91
C GLN A 124 0.29 9.57 -16.00
N GLU A 125 0.74 9.24 -17.20
CA GLU A 125 -0.14 8.99 -18.34
C GLU A 125 -1.11 7.83 -18.03
N LEU A 126 -0.59 6.77 -17.40
CA LEU A 126 -1.39 5.65 -16.95
C LEU A 126 -2.47 6.06 -15.93
N ILE A 127 -2.07 6.80 -14.89
CA ILE A 127 -2.98 7.20 -13.81
C ILE A 127 -4.07 8.13 -14.35
N ASP A 128 -3.70 9.13 -15.14
CA ASP A 128 -4.61 10.18 -15.60
C ASP A 128 -5.58 9.68 -16.69
N ASN A 129 -5.12 8.79 -17.59
CA ASN A 129 -5.89 8.44 -18.79
C ASN A 129 -6.48 7.02 -18.78
N HIS A 130 -5.92 6.10 -17.99
CA HIS A 130 -6.28 4.67 -18.08
C HIS A 130 -6.97 4.13 -16.83
N ILE A 131 -6.67 4.65 -15.64
CA ILE A 131 -7.28 4.20 -14.38
C ILE A 131 -8.52 5.04 -14.09
N LEU A 132 -9.69 4.53 -14.48
CA LEU A 132 -10.92 5.34 -14.52
C LEU A 132 -11.70 5.32 -13.20
N MET A 133 -11.80 4.16 -12.55
CA MET A 133 -12.60 3.98 -11.33
C MET A 133 -12.26 2.68 -10.61
N TYR A 134 -12.71 2.57 -9.36
CA TYR A 134 -12.60 1.37 -8.53
C TYR A 134 -13.98 0.93 -8.08
N ASP A 135 -14.37 -0.31 -8.38
CA ASP A 135 -15.70 -0.87 -8.04
C ASP A 135 -16.84 0.10 -8.41
N TYR A 136 -16.72 0.70 -9.60
CA TYR A 136 -17.65 1.69 -10.16
C TYR A 136 -17.82 2.98 -9.34
N LYS A 137 -16.81 3.31 -8.53
CA LYS A 137 -16.74 4.54 -7.72
C LYS A 137 -15.54 5.38 -8.12
N LEU A 138 -15.73 6.70 -8.08
CA LEU A 138 -14.66 7.67 -8.19
C LEU A 138 -13.74 7.62 -6.96
N PRO A 139 -12.48 8.04 -7.10
CA PRO A 139 -11.56 8.10 -5.97
C PRO A 139 -12.01 9.10 -4.90
N ASN A 140 -11.69 8.78 -3.65
CA ASN A 140 -11.94 9.67 -2.51
C ASN A 140 -10.94 10.83 -2.50
N ARG A 141 -9.73 10.56 -3.01
CA ARG A 141 -8.67 11.55 -3.12
C ARG A 141 -8.05 11.40 -4.51
N ASN A 142 -8.10 12.49 -5.25
CA ASN A 142 -7.37 12.66 -6.49
C ASN A 142 -6.53 13.92 -6.32
N ASP A 143 -5.39 13.72 -5.66
CA ASP A 143 -4.55 14.84 -5.25
C ASP A 143 -3.45 15.02 -6.27
N LYS A 144 -3.27 16.27 -6.68
CA LYS A 144 -2.08 16.67 -7.40
C LYS A 144 -0.87 16.83 -6.47
N PHE A 145 -0.67 16.14 -5.35
CA PHE A 145 0.57 16.23 -4.54
C PHE A 145 1.27 17.63 -4.52
N ARG A 146 0.52 18.74 -4.29
CA ARG A 146 1.00 20.14 -4.54
C ARG A 146 1.38 20.48 -6.02
N GLY A 147 0.50 20.26 -6.99
CA GLY A 147 0.72 20.51 -8.44
C GLY A 147 1.18 19.31 -9.31
N LYS A 148 1.56 18.18 -8.70
CA LYS A 148 1.91 16.89 -9.32
C LYS A 148 0.72 15.92 -9.31
N GLY A 149 -0.30 16.10 -10.16
CA GLY A 149 -1.24 15.01 -10.49
C GLY A 149 -0.44 13.75 -10.69
N ASP A 150 -0.73 12.69 -9.90
CA ASP A 150 -0.34 11.27 -10.04
C ASP A 150 -0.60 10.46 -8.75
N TYR A 151 -1.71 10.71 -8.06
CA TYR A 151 -2.06 9.99 -6.85
C TYR A 151 -3.56 9.79 -6.77
N ILE A 152 -3.96 8.53 -6.81
CA ILE A 152 -5.35 8.11 -6.66
C ILE A 152 -5.47 7.26 -5.39
N GLU A 153 -6.44 7.61 -4.54
CA GLU A 153 -6.76 6.86 -3.34
C GLU A 153 -8.26 6.53 -3.27
N TYR A 154 -8.55 5.24 -3.05
CA TYR A 154 -9.89 4.73 -2.76
C TYR A 154 -9.95 4.29 -1.30
N LYS A 155 -10.51 5.15 -0.46
CA LYS A 155 -10.52 5.00 0.99
C LYS A 155 -11.84 4.39 1.47
N THR A 156 -11.74 3.42 2.37
CA THR A 156 -12.85 2.86 3.14
C THR A 156 -12.60 3.06 4.63
N THR A 157 -13.48 2.50 5.48
CA THR A 157 -13.32 2.51 6.93
C THR A 157 -12.12 1.68 7.41
N ASP A 158 -11.82 0.58 6.72
CA ASP A 158 -10.88 -0.43 7.21
C ASP A 158 -9.60 -0.52 6.37
N TYR A 159 -9.64 -0.06 5.11
CA TYR A 159 -8.49 -0.06 4.21
C TYR A 159 -8.56 1.07 3.18
N SER A 160 -7.46 1.30 2.49
CA SER A 160 -7.35 2.20 1.36
C SER A 160 -6.48 1.57 0.27
N LEU A 161 -6.93 1.63 -0.99
CA LEU A 161 -6.13 1.28 -2.16
C LEU A 161 -5.52 2.57 -2.72
N LYS A 162 -4.19 2.61 -2.82
CA LYS A 162 -3.44 3.74 -3.35
C LYS A 162 -2.70 3.34 -4.62
N ILE A 163 -2.72 4.23 -5.61
CA ILE A 163 -1.98 4.08 -6.85
C ILE A 163 -1.30 5.41 -7.13
N TYR A 164 0.02 5.42 -7.30
CA TYR A 164 0.75 6.67 -7.50
C TYR A 164 2.09 6.52 -8.21
N ASN A 165 2.52 7.62 -8.83
CA ASN A 165 3.82 7.75 -9.48
C ASN A 165 4.93 7.83 -8.42
N LYS A 166 5.62 6.71 -8.20
CA LYS A 166 6.67 6.55 -7.20
C LYS A 166 7.98 7.20 -7.65
N SER A 167 8.27 7.20 -8.94
CA SER A 167 9.46 7.87 -9.48
C SER A 167 9.36 9.38 -9.28
N LYS A 168 8.24 10.00 -9.65
CA LYS A 168 8.00 11.45 -9.42
C LYS A 168 7.94 11.85 -7.94
N GLN A 169 7.45 10.96 -7.07
CA GLN A 169 7.48 11.18 -5.61
C GLN A 169 8.93 11.31 -5.09
N ASN A 170 9.85 10.52 -5.64
CA ASN A 170 11.25 10.47 -5.20
C ASN A 170 12.21 11.19 -6.15
N SER A 171 11.69 11.96 -7.11
CA SER A 171 12.46 12.69 -8.13
C SER A 171 13.41 11.82 -8.98
N ILE A 172 12.99 10.59 -9.26
CA ILE A 172 13.70 9.63 -10.13
C ILE A 172 13.31 9.96 -11.58
N LYS A 173 14.30 10.12 -12.47
CA LYS A 173 14.10 10.59 -13.86
C LYS A 173 14.30 9.52 -14.92
N ASP A 174 15.02 8.46 -14.57
CA ASP A 174 15.48 7.40 -15.45
C ASP A 174 14.63 6.13 -15.36
N ARG A 175 13.59 6.13 -14.51
CA ARG A 175 12.73 4.97 -14.27
C ARG A 175 11.27 5.39 -14.10
N ASN A 176 10.38 4.54 -14.60
CA ASN A 176 8.94 4.71 -14.51
C ASN A 176 8.37 3.78 -13.45
N LEU A 177 8.39 4.24 -12.19
CA LEU A 177 7.95 3.43 -11.05
C LEU A 177 6.51 3.76 -10.67
N LEU A 178 5.63 2.77 -10.80
CA LEU A 178 4.26 2.82 -10.31
C LEU A 178 4.17 2.06 -8.98
N ARG A 179 3.59 2.69 -7.94
CA ARG A 179 3.24 2.01 -6.69
C ARG A 179 1.76 1.63 -6.72
N ILE A 180 1.48 0.38 -6.38
CA ILE A 180 0.13 -0.07 -6.02
C ILE A 180 0.18 -0.62 -4.59
N GLU A 181 -0.64 -0.05 -3.70
CA GLU A 181 -0.55 -0.29 -2.26
C GLU A 181 -1.92 -0.46 -1.60
N LEU A 182 -2.06 -1.50 -0.79
CA LEU A 182 -3.16 -1.73 0.12
C LEU A 182 -2.74 -1.28 1.53
N LYS A 183 -3.26 -0.12 1.95
CA LYS A 183 -3.14 0.37 3.32
C LYS A 183 -4.27 -0.20 4.16
N ILE A 184 -3.96 -1.02 5.15
CA ILE A 184 -4.94 -1.56 6.09
C ILE A 184 -4.88 -0.73 7.37
N ILE A 185 -6.01 -0.13 7.73
CA ILE A 185 -6.13 0.73 8.92
C ILE A 185 -6.91 0.10 10.07
N GLY A 186 -7.78 -0.86 9.79
CA GLY A 186 -8.57 -1.54 10.80
C GLY A 186 -7.89 -2.83 11.27
N SER A 187 -7.55 -2.93 12.56
CA SER A 187 -7.05 -4.18 13.16
C SER A 187 -8.06 -5.33 13.01
N ARG A 188 -9.36 -5.04 13.04
CA ARG A 188 -10.43 -6.00 12.77
C ARG A 188 -10.31 -6.61 11.36
N TYR A 189 -9.91 -5.80 10.38
CA TYR A 189 -9.73 -6.25 9.01
C TYR A 189 -8.51 -7.16 8.89
N LEU A 190 -7.40 -6.82 9.57
CA LEU A 190 -6.22 -7.68 9.69
C LEU A 190 -6.57 -9.06 10.24
N LYS A 191 -7.24 -9.08 11.40
CA LYS A 191 -7.64 -10.31 12.10
C LYS A 191 -8.62 -11.14 11.27
N LYS A 192 -9.63 -10.50 10.66
CA LYS A 192 -10.68 -11.20 9.89
C LYS A 192 -10.14 -11.81 8.59
N HIS A 193 -9.37 -11.05 7.81
CA HIS A 193 -9.00 -11.44 6.45
C HIS A 193 -7.64 -12.13 6.33
N PHE A 194 -6.73 -11.90 7.29
CA PHE A 194 -5.35 -12.39 7.19
C PHE A 194 -4.89 -13.20 8.39
N LYS A 195 -5.69 -13.24 9.47
CA LYS A 195 -5.29 -13.86 10.75
C LYS A 195 -3.96 -13.28 11.25
N ILE A 196 -3.79 -11.97 11.09
CA ILE A 196 -2.67 -11.20 11.63
C ILE A 196 -3.17 -10.54 12.92
N TYR A 197 -2.62 -11.01 14.04
CA TYR A 197 -2.85 -10.48 15.38
C TYR A 197 -1.60 -9.79 15.88
N ASN A 198 -0.45 -10.46 15.80
CA ASN A 198 0.83 -9.99 16.32
C ASN A 198 1.93 -9.97 15.25
N LEU A 199 3.15 -9.57 15.65
CA LEU A 199 4.31 -9.51 14.75
C LEU A 199 4.77 -10.88 14.26
N ASN A 200 4.55 -11.94 15.04
CA ASN A 200 4.93 -13.30 14.65
C ASN A 200 4.07 -13.82 13.49
N ASP A 201 2.83 -13.36 13.37
CA ASP A 201 1.94 -13.73 12.26
C ASP A 201 2.39 -13.18 10.90
N LEU A 202 3.38 -12.28 10.84
CA LEU A 202 3.91 -11.70 9.59
C LEU A 202 4.89 -12.67 8.90
N ASP A 203 4.36 -13.85 8.55
CA ASP A 203 5.04 -14.95 7.84
C ASP A 203 4.80 -14.92 6.32
N ARG A 204 5.43 -15.84 5.57
CA ARG A 204 5.26 -15.95 4.11
C ARG A 204 3.81 -16.21 3.70
N ASN A 205 3.06 -16.99 4.46
CA ASN A 205 1.66 -17.29 4.17
C ASN A 205 0.80 -16.01 4.27
N ARG A 206 1.03 -15.17 5.28
CA ARG A 206 0.32 -13.90 5.44
C ARG A 206 0.71 -12.90 4.37
N PHE A 207 1.96 -12.89 3.91
CA PHE A 207 2.36 -12.12 2.73
C PHE A 207 1.61 -12.56 1.47
N GLN A 208 1.42 -13.88 1.27
CA GLN A 208 0.59 -14.39 0.17
C GLN A 208 -0.86 -13.95 0.29
N LEU A 209 -1.46 -14.01 1.48
CA LEU A 209 -2.82 -13.54 1.69
C LEU A 209 -2.94 -12.02 1.42
N LEU A 210 -1.97 -11.22 1.86
CA LEU A 210 -1.89 -9.79 1.58
C LEU A 210 -1.81 -9.51 0.08
N PHE A 211 -0.97 -10.25 -0.65
CA PHE A 211 -0.83 -10.13 -2.09
C PHE A 211 -2.10 -10.53 -2.83
N ASN A 212 -2.71 -11.67 -2.48
CA ASN A 212 -3.98 -12.10 -3.05
C ASN A 212 -5.07 -11.05 -2.82
N LYS A 213 -5.08 -10.41 -1.64
CA LYS A 213 -6.04 -9.34 -1.35
C LYS A 213 -5.76 -8.06 -2.14
N LEU A 214 -4.49 -7.71 -2.33
CA LEU A 214 -4.10 -6.61 -3.22
C LEU A 214 -4.60 -6.86 -4.64
N LEU A 215 -4.43 -8.08 -5.17
CA LEU A 215 -4.93 -8.47 -6.49
C LEU A 215 -6.46 -8.45 -6.57
N GLU A 216 -7.17 -8.89 -5.53
CA GLU A 216 -8.63 -8.79 -5.47
C GLU A 216 -9.10 -7.32 -5.57
N HIS A 217 -8.38 -6.39 -4.92
CA HIS A 217 -8.66 -4.97 -5.04
C HIS A 217 -8.26 -4.40 -6.40
N PHE A 218 -7.13 -4.84 -6.95
CA PHE A 218 -6.68 -4.47 -8.29
C PHE A 218 -7.69 -4.90 -9.37
N ASP A 219 -8.25 -6.11 -9.25
CA ASP A 219 -9.24 -6.62 -10.21
C ASP A 219 -10.53 -5.80 -10.25
N LYS A 220 -10.84 -5.06 -9.17
CA LYS A 220 -11.98 -4.13 -9.11
C LYS A 220 -11.70 -2.79 -9.79
N LEU A 221 -10.45 -2.49 -10.17
CA LEU A 221 -10.13 -1.30 -10.94
C LEU A 221 -10.64 -1.46 -12.39
N LEU A 222 -11.27 -0.42 -12.91
CA LEU A 222 -11.54 -0.29 -14.32
C LEU A 222 -10.34 0.41 -14.96
N ILE A 223 -9.47 -0.38 -15.57
CA ILE A 223 -8.31 0.07 -16.33
C ILE A 223 -8.57 -0.28 -17.80
N VAL A 224 -8.64 0.73 -18.66
CA VAL A 224 -9.11 0.57 -20.03
C VAL A 224 -8.11 1.23 -20.98
N ASP A 225 -7.75 0.53 -22.06
CA ASP A 225 -6.94 1.09 -23.14
C ASP A 225 -7.72 2.15 -23.93
N ARG A 226 -7.03 3.02 -24.68
CA ARG A 226 -7.70 4.00 -25.53
C ARG A 226 -8.47 3.29 -26.63
N LEU A 227 -9.79 3.48 -26.68
CA LEU A 227 -10.62 3.05 -27.79
C LEU A 227 -10.29 3.90 -29.02
N CYS A 228 -9.86 3.25 -30.11
CA CYS A 228 -9.69 3.90 -31.42
C CYS A 228 -10.98 3.74 -32.21
N LEU A 229 -11.74 4.82 -32.35
CA LEU A 229 -12.99 4.82 -33.10
C LEU A 229 -12.73 4.66 -34.60
N LYS A 230 -13.51 3.80 -35.26
CA LYS A 230 -13.55 3.64 -36.72
C LYS A 230 -14.89 4.17 -37.23
N ASN A 231 -14.91 4.66 -38.46
CA ASN A 231 -16.14 5.18 -39.10
C ASN A 231 -17.25 4.12 -39.25
N THR A 232 -16.94 2.84 -39.05
CA THR A 232 -17.86 1.70 -39.10
C THR A 232 -18.42 1.29 -37.74
N ASP A 233 -18.00 1.94 -36.65
CA ASP A 233 -18.41 1.56 -35.30
C ASP A 233 -19.90 1.83 -35.09
N ARG A 234 -20.60 0.86 -34.50
CA ARG A 234 -22.04 0.98 -34.30
C ARG A 234 -22.34 1.95 -33.15
N MET A 235 -23.37 2.77 -33.33
CA MET A 235 -23.74 3.80 -32.35
C MET A 235 -24.12 3.22 -30.97
N ASP A 236 -24.70 2.02 -30.93
CA ASP A 236 -25.04 1.31 -29.69
C ASP A 236 -23.80 0.89 -28.89
N GLU A 237 -22.75 0.43 -29.57
CA GLU A 237 -21.46 0.11 -28.96
C GLU A 237 -20.76 1.35 -28.39
N MET A 238 -20.82 2.47 -29.09
CA MET A 238 -20.29 3.74 -28.59
C MET A 238 -21.02 4.21 -27.33
N ILE A 239 -22.35 4.09 -27.31
CA ILE A 239 -23.18 4.41 -26.13
C ILE A 239 -22.84 3.47 -24.97
N LEU A 240 -22.66 2.17 -25.24
CA LEU A 240 -22.25 1.20 -24.23
C LEU A 240 -20.91 1.58 -23.61
N TYR A 241 -19.91 1.90 -24.43
CA TYR A 241 -18.58 2.31 -23.98
C TYR A 241 -18.62 3.58 -23.13
N GLN A 242 -19.24 4.66 -23.65
CA GLN A 242 -19.35 5.94 -22.95
C GLN A 242 -20.05 5.81 -21.59
N ASN A 243 -21.12 5.00 -21.53
CA ASN A 243 -21.80 4.71 -20.27
C ASN A 243 -20.95 3.85 -19.32
N GLY A 244 -20.21 2.89 -19.85
CA GLY A 244 -19.37 1.97 -19.07
C GLY A 244 -18.19 2.66 -18.40
N ILE A 245 -17.58 3.65 -19.05
CA ILE A 245 -16.51 4.47 -18.46
C ILE A 245 -17.02 5.60 -17.56
N ASN A 246 -18.34 5.83 -17.48
CA ASN A 246 -18.93 6.91 -16.70
C ASN A 246 -19.44 6.41 -15.34
N PRO A 247 -18.81 6.79 -14.21
CA PRO A 247 -19.22 6.33 -12.88
C PRO A 247 -20.64 6.79 -12.49
N ASN A 248 -21.15 7.89 -13.05
CA ASN A 248 -22.51 8.35 -12.78
C ASN A 248 -23.57 7.44 -13.42
N TYR A 249 -23.25 6.80 -14.55
CA TYR A 249 -24.13 5.80 -15.15
C TYR A 249 -24.32 4.60 -14.22
N TRP A 250 -23.21 4.09 -13.67
CA TRP A 250 -23.23 2.99 -12.71
C TRP A 250 -24.05 3.31 -11.46
N LYS A 251 -23.95 4.53 -10.93
CA LYS A 251 -24.80 4.98 -9.81
C LYS A 251 -26.29 4.94 -10.16
N ARG A 252 -26.66 5.38 -11.37
CA ARG A 252 -28.05 5.40 -11.85
C ARG A 252 -28.64 4.01 -11.97
N ILE A 253 -27.92 3.07 -12.59
CA ILE A 253 -28.40 1.70 -12.80
C ILE A 253 -28.30 0.82 -11.54
N ASN A 254 -27.60 1.27 -10.49
CA ASN A 254 -27.41 0.51 -9.25
C ASN A 254 -28.74 0.19 -8.52
N LYS A 255 -29.82 0.90 -8.82
CA LYS A 255 -31.16 0.66 -8.26
C LYS A 255 -31.78 -0.67 -8.73
N ASN A 256 -31.38 -1.18 -9.89
CA ASN A 256 -31.88 -2.45 -10.44
C ASN A 256 -30.72 -3.44 -10.64
N LYS A 257 -30.66 -4.47 -9.80
CA LYS A 257 -29.59 -5.49 -9.82
C LYS A 257 -29.50 -6.22 -11.15
N LYS A 258 -30.63 -6.58 -11.78
CA LYS A 258 -30.66 -7.32 -13.05
C LYS A 258 -30.12 -6.47 -14.19
N THR A 259 -30.56 -5.21 -14.27
CA THR A 259 -30.05 -4.25 -15.27
C THR A 259 -28.56 -4.01 -15.11
N LYS A 260 -28.09 -3.78 -13.87
CA LYS A 260 -26.67 -3.59 -13.59
C LYS A 260 -25.84 -4.80 -14.01
N PHE A 261 -26.28 -6.02 -13.68
CA PHE A 261 -25.57 -7.24 -14.04
C PHE A 261 -25.49 -7.44 -15.55
N LYS A 262 -26.61 -7.26 -16.27
CA LYS A 262 -26.63 -7.36 -17.73
C LYS A 262 -25.66 -6.35 -18.36
N PHE A 263 -25.80 -5.07 -18.00
CA PHE A 263 -24.93 -4.01 -18.51
C PHE A 263 -23.45 -4.28 -18.23
N LYS A 264 -23.13 -4.80 -17.04
CA LYS A 264 -21.77 -5.20 -16.68
C LYS A 264 -21.22 -6.26 -17.62
N ASN A 265 -21.97 -7.32 -17.88
CA ASN A 265 -21.52 -8.39 -18.78
C ASN A 265 -21.35 -7.87 -20.22
N ASP A 266 -22.30 -7.07 -20.70
CA ASP A 266 -22.26 -6.47 -22.04
C ASP A 266 -21.01 -5.59 -22.19
N PHE A 267 -20.74 -4.72 -21.21
CA PHE A 267 -19.57 -3.86 -21.21
C PHE A 267 -18.26 -4.65 -21.10
N GLU A 268 -18.17 -5.64 -20.23
CA GLU A 268 -16.98 -6.50 -20.13
C GLU A 268 -16.69 -7.27 -21.43
N ASN A 269 -17.74 -7.75 -22.11
CA ASN A 269 -17.61 -8.41 -23.41
C ASN A 269 -17.16 -7.43 -24.49
N PHE A 270 -17.68 -6.20 -24.49
CA PHE A 270 -17.24 -5.14 -25.38
C PHE A 270 -15.74 -4.84 -25.20
N LEU A 271 -15.28 -4.68 -23.94
CA LEU A 271 -13.86 -4.42 -23.65
C LEU A 271 -12.96 -5.56 -24.13
N LYS A 272 -13.38 -6.82 -23.95
CA LYS A 272 -12.62 -8.00 -24.42
C LYS A 272 -12.56 -8.07 -25.95
N SER A 273 -13.71 -7.90 -26.62
CA SER A 273 -13.80 -8.00 -28.09
C SER A 273 -12.98 -6.94 -28.80
N ASN A 274 -12.88 -5.75 -28.19
CA ASN A 274 -12.06 -4.64 -28.70
C ASN A 274 -10.63 -4.63 -28.14
N SER A 275 -10.22 -5.66 -27.38
CA SER A 275 -8.87 -5.77 -26.80
C SER A 275 -8.46 -4.57 -25.94
N LEU A 276 -9.39 -4.03 -25.15
CA LEU A 276 -9.20 -2.81 -24.35
C LEU A 276 -8.78 -3.08 -22.89
N LEU A 277 -8.27 -4.27 -22.60
CA LEU A 277 -7.84 -4.70 -21.26
C LEU A 277 -6.34 -5.05 -21.19
N LYS A 278 -5.57 -4.74 -22.25
CA LYS A 278 -4.15 -5.10 -22.36
C LYS A 278 -3.33 -4.47 -21.25
N LYS A 279 -3.47 -3.16 -20.98
CA LYS A 279 -2.78 -2.48 -19.86
C LYS A 279 -3.11 -3.13 -18.52
N LYS A 280 -4.38 -3.44 -18.25
CA LYS A 280 -4.78 -4.09 -16.99
C LYS A 280 -4.09 -5.44 -16.82
N MET A 281 -4.04 -6.25 -17.88
CA MET A 281 -3.39 -7.56 -17.88
C MET A 281 -1.88 -7.43 -17.68
N GLN A 282 -1.22 -6.49 -18.37
CA GLN A 282 0.22 -6.23 -18.24
C GLN A 282 0.59 -5.80 -16.81
N LEU A 283 -0.15 -4.85 -16.22
CA LEU A 283 0.07 -4.41 -14.85
C LEU A 283 -0.12 -5.55 -13.83
N LYS A 284 -1.14 -6.40 -14.04
CA LYS A 284 -1.38 -7.58 -13.19
C LYS A 284 -0.22 -8.59 -13.29
N TYR A 285 0.30 -8.79 -14.50
CA TYR A 285 1.48 -9.61 -14.74
C TYR A 285 2.70 -9.06 -14.00
N LEU A 286 3.02 -7.77 -14.18
CA LEU A 286 4.14 -7.09 -13.51
C LEU A 286 4.03 -7.16 -11.99
N LEU A 287 2.84 -6.95 -11.41
CA LEU A 287 2.62 -7.13 -9.96
C LEU A 287 2.91 -8.55 -9.50
N THR A 288 2.52 -9.55 -10.30
CA THR A 288 2.71 -10.97 -9.97
C THR A 288 4.16 -11.38 -10.05
N GLU A 289 4.86 -10.98 -11.11
CA GLU A 289 6.29 -11.25 -11.24
C GLU A 289 7.09 -10.54 -10.16
N LYS A 290 6.79 -9.25 -9.90
CA LYS A 290 7.46 -8.52 -8.83
C LYS A 290 7.24 -9.13 -7.45
N TYR A 291 6.04 -9.63 -7.18
CA TYR A 291 5.78 -10.34 -5.93
C TYR A 291 6.59 -11.63 -5.81
N LYS A 292 6.67 -12.44 -6.88
CA LYS A 292 7.46 -13.68 -6.89
C LYS A 292 8.94 -13.41 -6.67
N GLU A 293 9.50 -12.44 -7.40
CA GLU A 293 10.89 -12.00 -7.28
C GLU A 293 11.23 -11.67 -5.83
N LEU A 294 10.45 -10.78 -5.21
CA LEU A 294 10.76 -10.30 -3.87
C LEU A 294 10.42 -11.32 -2.75
N MET A 295 9.64 -12.36 -3.05
CA MET A 295 9.41 -13.47 -2.13
C MET A 295 10.50 -14.54 -2.23
N ASN A 296 11.10 -14.73 -3.41
CA ASN A 296 12.02 -15.84 -3.69
C ASN A 296 13.51 -15.45 -3.67
N SER A 297 13.84 -14.18 -3.46
CA SER A 297 15.23 -13.66 -3.37
C SER A 297 16.17 -14.44 -2.45
N ASP A 298 15.63 -15.19 -1.49
CA ASP A 298 16.41 -15.92 -0.48
C ASP A 298 16.55 -17.41 -0.80
N ILE A 299 15.70 -17.92 -1.69
CA ILE A 299 15.68 -19.32 -2.12
C ILE A 299 16.69 -19.54 -3.25
N GLU A 300 16.93 -18.51 -4.07
CA GLU A 300 17.93 -18.57 -5.15
C GLU A 300 19.36 -18.60 -4.60
N ILE A 301 19.65 -17.84 -3.54
CA ILE A 301 20.98 -17.83 -2.89
C ILE A 301 21.36 -19.20 -2.29
N LEU A 302 20.39 -20.02 -1.89
CA LEU A 302 20.65 -21.37 -1.38
C LEU A 302 20.92 -22.40 -2.48
N LYS A 303 20.57 -22.11 -3.75
CA LYS A 303 20.89 -22.99 -4.88
C LYS A 303 22.30 -22.78 -5.41
N ASP A 304 22.85 -21.58 -5.25
CA ASP A 304 24.21 -21.24 -5.69
C ASP A 304 25.29 -21.58 -4.63
N VAL A 305 24.88 -22.07 -3.45
CA VAL A 305 25.75 -22.43 -2.33
C VAL A 305 25.69 -23.95 -2.03
N ALA A 306 24.91 -24.71 -2.80
CA ALA A 306 24.72 -26.16 -2.63
C ALA A 306 25.53 -26.99 -3.63
#